data_AF-A0A1G0L8A5-F1
#
_entry.id   AF-A0A1G0L8A5-F1
#
_cell.length_a   1.000
_cell.length_b   1.000
_cell.length_c   1.000
_cell.angle_alpha   90.00
_cell.angle_beta   90.00
_cell.angle_gamma   90.00
#
_symmetry.space_group_name_H-M   'P 1'
#
loop_
_entity.id
_entity.type
_entity.pdbx_description
1 polymer ?
#
loop_
_entity_poly.entity_id
_entity_poly.type
_entity_poly.pdbx_seq_one_letter_code
_entity_poly.pdbx_strand_id
1 'polypeptide(L)'
;MNATINRPQAAVPTTAAPKRELELPALVAIMWSLAGGMLLGGAGVALRMFTGQLSAHLMLVASTTLFVVGAVLGLAHGVVLGIFGRPEGHTVQRAGNALLHGMLYLAPALLLGWLLAGWVAALPLAVHGRHGIAIVVSVLAWLAMVVPVWLAVSTGAHAAALAYRRWPERVLGTALTGLVLVSLLVSFGVEPPVLWFTQTQLTRTGGLLAAVAATLWVYGPLITLGLWFARKIREARGVEAPARRPQLRRVAWPAFAVLAGVLVTLIAVPFYHGATGLPSDAERFGFVSALLLVAANAVADELLVRLFVMGAAFALALRFLPNNRTWAAALAIAVATVVDLVLHAPSVPGLGLPGATMTVAYVAVRMAIPAVLFGYLYWRRGLGSAVAAHVAANASLILLVA
;
A
#
# COMPACT_ATOMS: atom_id res chain seq x y z
N MET A 1 71.94 -17.11 -0.85
CA MET A 1 71.03 -16.25 -1.64
C MET A 1 69.80 -15.96 -0.80
N ASN A 2 69.73 -14.75 -0.22
CA ASN A 2 68.59 -14.31 0.60
C ASN A 2 67.51 -13.74 -0.31
N ALA A 3 66.37 -14.41 -0.42
CA ALA A 3 65.19 -13.89 -1.10
C ALA A 3 64.39 -13.01 -0.12
N THR A 4 64.45 -11.70 -0.33
CA THR A 4 63.59 -10.72 0.34
C THR A 4 62.16 -10.86 -0.17
N ILE A 5 61.26 -11.27 0.72
CA ILE A 5 59.82 -11.31 0.47
C ILE A 5 59.30 -9.87 0.48
N ASN A 6 59.05 -9.30 -0.71
CA ASN A 6 58.31 -8.05 -0.85
C ASN A 6 56.88 -8.28 -0.35
N ARG A 7 56.57 -7.80 0.86
CA ARG A 7 55.19 -7.67 1.32
C ARG A 7 54.52 -6.55 0.50
N PRO A 8 53.32 -6.77 -0.07
CA PRO A 8 52.57 -5.68 -0.68
C PRO A 8 52.29 -4.62 0.38
N GLN A 9 52.75 -3.39 0.15
CA GLN A 9 52.40 -2.23 0.96
C GLN A 9 50.88 -2.11 1.00
N ALA A 10 50.31 -2.12 2.21
CA ALA A 10 48.91 -1.80 2.42
C ALA A 10 48.63 -0.42 1.83
N ALA A 11 47.67 -0.35 0.91
CA ALA A 11 47.24 0.91 0.30
C ALA A 11 46.80 1.87 1.42
N VAL A 12 47.53 2.97 1.56
CA VAL A 12 47.14 4.09 2.41
C VAL A 12 45.79 4.60 1.88
N PRO A 13 44.74 4.71 2.72
CA PRO A 13 43.47 5.27 2.26
C PRO A 13 43.73 6.73 1.90
N THR A 14 43.71 7.03 0.60
CA THR A 14 43.71 8.39 0.11
C THR A 14 42.50 9.10 0.70
N THR A 15 42.75 10.09 1.55
CA THR A 15 41.74 11.03 2.04
C THR A 15 41.22 11.83 0.85
N ALA A 16 40.27 11.25 0.12
CA ALA A 16 39.57 11.92 -0.95
C ALA A 16 38.92 13.18 -0.38
N ALA A 17 39.22 14.33 -0.99
CA ALA A 17 38.61 15.61 -0.65
C ALA A 17 37.07 15.46 -0.55
N PRO A 18 36.41 16.14 0.40
CA PRO A 18 34.97 16.02 0.57
C PRO A 18 34.28 16.42 -0.74
N LYS A 19 33.61 15.45 -1.39
CA LYS A 19 32.81 15.71 -2.58
C LYS A 19 31.73 16.72 -2.20
N ARG A 20 31.76 17.89 -2.84
CA ARG A 20 30.80 19.00 -2.61
C ARG A 20 29.40 18.71 -3.15
N GLU A 21 29.23 17.63 -3.90
CA GLU A 21 27.96 17.25 -4.50
C GLU A 21 27.12 16.41 -3.52
N LEU A 22 25.83 16.76 -3.38
CA LEU A 22 24.87 15.96 -2.62
C LEU A 22 24.77 14.57 -3.25
N GLU A 23 25.11 13.53 -2.48
CA GLU A 23 24.92 12.16 -2.95
C GLU A 23 23.42 11.85 -3.13
N LEU A 24 23.10 10.92 -4.04
CA LEU A 24 21.73 10.54 -4.40
C LEU A 24 20.80 10.31 -3.19
N PRO A 25 21.19 9.59 -2.12
CA PRO A 25 20.30 9.40 -0.97
C PRO A 25 19.84 10.71 -0.32
N ALA A 26 20.77 11.65 -0.15
CA ALA A 26 20.49 12.98 0.39
C ALA A 26 19.59 13.79 -0.55
N LEU A 27 19.93 13.80 -1.83
CA LEU A 27 19.18 14.55 -2.84
C LEU A 27 17.73 14.10 -2.91
N VAL A 28 17.47 12.78 -2.92
CA VAL A 28 16.13 12.21 -2.93
C VAL A 28 15.35 12.64 -1.68
N ALA A 29 15.94 12.52 -0.50
CA ALA A 29 15.29 12.91 0.76
C ALA A 29 14.89 14.40 0.78
N ILE A 30 15.80 15.29 0.39
CA ILE A 30 15.55 16.73 0.36
C ILE A 30 14.47 17.09 -0.67
N MET A 31 14.60 16.59 -1.90
CA MET A 31 13.66 16.93 -2.98
C MET A 31 12.25 16.40 -2.68
N TRP A 32 12.11 15.18 -2.16
CA TRP A 32 10.80 14.64 -1.77
C TRP A 32 10.17 15.41 -0.61
N SER A 33 10.97 15.81 0.38
CA SER A 33 10.49 16.68 1.47
C SER A 33 9.99 18.02 0.92
N LEU A 34 10.80 18.69 0.09
CA LEU A 34 10.45 19.97 -0.51
C LEU A 34 9.18 19.88 -1.39
N ALA A 35 9.14 18.88 -2.28
CA ALA A 35 7.98 18.64 -3.15
C ALA A 35 6.72 18.32 -2.35
N GLY A 36 6.81 17.45 -1.34
CA GLY A 36 5.68 17.10 -0.48
C GLY A 36 5.11 18.31 0.26
N GLY A 37 5.99 19.16 0.82
CA GLY A 37 5.59 20.39 1.48
C GLY A 37 4.91 21.37 0.53
N MET A 38 5.50 21.61 -0.64
CA MET A 38 4.95 22.56 -1.63
C MET A 38 3.63 22.07 -2.26
N LEU A 39 3.50 20.77 -2.51
CA LEU A 39 2.25 20.21 -3.05
C LEU A 39 1.11 20.28 -2.04
N LEU A 40 1.31 19.92 -0.77
CA LEU A 40 0.25 19.99 0.24
C LEU A 40 -0.01 21.42 0.72
N GLY A 41 1.03 22.15 1.09
CA GLY A 41 0.95 23.50 1.63
C GLY A 41 0.67 24.60 0.60
N GLY A 42 1.06 24.40 -0.65
CA GLY A 42 0.82 25.33 -1.76
C GLY A 42 -0.37 24.89 -2.60
N ALA A 43 -0.17 23.91 -3.48
CA ALA A 43 -1.17 23.49 -4.47
C ALA A 43 -2.47 22.97 -3.83
N GLY A 44 -2.35 22.15 -2.78
CA GLY A 44 -3.49 21.58 -2.06
C GLY A 44 -4.33 22.65 -1.36
N VAL A 45 -3.69 23.67 -0.78
CA VAL A 45 -4.39 24.82 -0.18
C VAL A 45 -5.05 25.68 -1.23
N ALA A 46 -4.34 26.02 -2.32
CA ALA A 46 -4.91 26.78 -3.43
C ALA A 46 -6.15 26.09 -4.00
N LEU A 47 -6.10 24.77 -4.20
CA LEU A 47 -7.23 23.98 -4.69
C LEU A 47 -8.42 24.04 -3.72
N ARG A 48 -8.20 23.86 -2.41
CA ARG A 48 -9.26 23.95 -1.40
C ARG A 48 -9.89 25.33 -1.30
N MET A 49 -9.14 26.39 -1.56
CA MET A 49 -9.68 27.73 -1.63
C MET A 49 -10.51 27.94 -2.90
N PHE A 50 -10.04 27.48 -4.06
CA PHE A 50 -10.80 27.54 -5.32
C PHE A 50 -12.12 26.76 -5.24
N THR A 51 -12.17 25.66 -4.48
CA THR A 51 -13.39 24.86 -4.28
C THR A 51 -14.25 25.33 -3.11
N GLY A 52 -13.90 26.43 -2.43
CA GLY A 52 -14.65 26.96 -1.28
C GLY A 52 -14.56 26.09 -0.01
N GLN A 53 -13.68 25.09 0.02
CA GLN A 53 -13.47 24.21 1.17
C GLN A 53 -12.57 24.82 2.26
N LEU A 54 -11.91 25.94 1.97
CA LEU A 54 -11.04 26.65 2.90
C LEU A 54 -11.24 28.16 2.79
N SER A 55 -11.39 28.83 3.94
CA SER A 55 -11.51 30.28 4.00
C SER A 55 -10.16 30.98 3.84
N ALA A 56 -10.17 32.20 3.29
CA ALA A 56 -8.96 33.01 3.11
C ALA A 56 -8.27 33.35 4.44
N HIS A 57 -9.02 33.56 5.52
CA HIS A 57 -8.47 33.86 6.85
C HIS A 57 -7.62 32.72 7.43
N LEU A 58 -7.88 31.47 7.02
CA LEU A 58 -7.13 30.31 7.47
C LEU A 58 -5.98 29.93 6.52
N MET A 59 -5.82 30.63 5.39
CA MET A 59 -4.88 30.26 4.34
C MET A 59 -3.45 30.09 4.86
N LEU A 60 -2.92 31.08 5.60
CA LEU A 60 -1.53 31.06 6.07
C LEU A 60 -1.29 29.90 7.06
N VAL A 61 -2.23 29.68 7.98
CA VAL A 61 -2.16 28.60 8.97
C VAL A 61 -2.28 27.24 8.29
N ALA A 62 -3.24 27.08 7.37
CA ALA A 62 -3.43 25.85 6.61
C ALA A 62 -2.23 25.54 5.71
N SER A 63 -1.70 26.54 5.01
CA SER A 63 -0.51 26.43 4.16
C SER A 63 0.70 26.01 4.97
N THR A 64 0.97 26.67 6.10
CA THR A 64 2.09 26.31 6.98
C THR A 64 1.93 24.91 7.55
N THR A 65 0.73 24.56 8.05
CA THR A 65 0.47 23.25 8.66
C THR A 65 0.61 22.13 7.64
N LEU A 66 -0.04 22.27 6.49
CA LEU A 66 0.02 21.27 5.42
C LEU A 66 1.40 21.21 4.75
N PHE A 67 2.15 22.33 4.71
CA PHE A 67 3.53 22.32 4.28
C PHE A 67 4.39 21.47 5.21
N VAL A 68 4.31 21.67 6.52
CA VAL A 68 5.07 20.88 7.50
C VAL A 68 4.70 19.40 7.41
N VAL A 69 3.40 19.08 7.35
CA VAL A 69 2.93 17.68 7.19
C VAL A 69 3.47 17.08 5.90
N GLY A 70 3.34 17.79 4.78
CA GLY A 70 3.84 17.33 3.47
C GLY A 70 5.35 17.16 3.44
N ALA A 71 6.08 18.07 4.07
CA ALA A 71 7.53 18.00 4.15
C ALA A 71 8.02 16.81 4.98
N VAL A 72 7.35 16.51 6.10
CA VAL A 72 7.65 15.34 6.93
C VAL A 72 7.34 14.04 6.20
N LEU A 73 6.18 13.94 5.55
CA LEU A 73 5.80 12.76 4.78
C LEU A 73 6.74 12.54 3.58
N GLY A 74 7.06 13.62 2.86
CA GLY A 74 8.02 13.62 1.77
C GLY A 74 9.42 13.21 2.23
N LEU A 75 9.89 13.72 3.36
CA LEU A 75 11.18 13.35 3.93
C LEU A 75 11.22 11.87 4.29
N ALA A 76 10.20 11.36 4.98
CA ALA A 76 10.12 9.96 5.35
C ALA A 76 10.20 9.04 4.11
N HIS A 77 9.43 9.37 3.07
CA HIS A 77 9.45 8.61 1.82
C HIS A 77 10.80 8.72 1.10
N GLY A 78 11.37 9.92 1.02
CA GLY A 78 12.64 10.17 0.36
C GLY A 78 13.82 9.51 1.07
N VAL A 79 13.82 9.43 2.41
CA VAL A 79 14.81 8.68 3.20
C VAL A 79 14.74 7.19 2.87
N VAL A 80 13.54 6.61 2.85
CA VAL A 80 13.33 5.21 2.48
C VAL A 80 13.86 4.94 1.08
N LEU A 81 13.43 5.73 0.09
CA LEU A 81 13.91 5.62 -1.29
C LEU A 81 15.43 5.81 -1.39
N GLY A 82 16.01 6.76 -0.66
CA GLY A 82 17.45 7.01 -0.67
C GLY A 82 18.27 5.85 -0.11
N ILE A 83 17.80 5.20 0.97
CA ILE A 83 18.49 4.04 1.58
C ILE A 83 18.41 2.80 0.69
N PHE A 84 17.21 2.47 0.21
CA PHE A 84 17.00 1.28 -0.62
C PHE A 84 17.55 1.48 -2.04
N GLY A 85 17.40 2.68 -2.58
CA GLY A 85 17.85 3.12 -3.90
C GLY A 85 19.26 3.69 -3.94
N ARG A 86 20.08 3.49 -2.90
CA ARG A 86 21.47 3.96 -2.84
C ARG A 86 22.29 3.52 -4.08
N PRO A 87 23.38 4.19 -4.47
CA PRO A 87 24.23 3.76 -5.60
C PRO A 87 24.87 2.37 -5.40
N GLU A 88 25.27 1.70 -6.49
CA GLU A 88 25.96 0.41 -6.41
C GLU A 88 27.32 0.55 -5.69
N GLY A 89 27.68 -0.43 -4.88
CA GLY A 89 28.87 -0.36 -4.01
C GLY A 89 28.69 0.48 -2.73
N HIS A 90 27.61 1.24 -2.57
CA HIS A 90 27.35 1.94 -1.30
C HIS A 90 26.77 1.00 -0.25
N THR A 91 27.38 0.99 0.94
CA THR A 91 26.81 0.33 2.13
C THR A 91 25.63 1.14 2.67
N VAL A 92 24.77 0.49 3.48
CA VAL A 92 23.66 1.18 4.17
C VAL A 92 24.20 2.29 5.08
N GLN A 93 25.31 2.03 5.77
CA GLN A 93 25.95 3.01 6.66
C GLN A 93 26.44 4.24 5.88
N ARG A 94 27.05 4.04 4.71
CA ARG A 94 27.47 5.16 3.85
C ARG A 94 26.27 5.98 3.36
N ALA A 95 25.18 5.32 2.95
CA ALA A 95 23.95 6.01 2.55
C ALA A 95 23.33 6.80 3.71
N GLY A 96 23.37 6.25 4.93
CA GLY A 96 22.95 6.95 6.15
C GLY A 96 23.81 8.18 6.45
N ASN A 97 25.13 8.07 6.33
CA ASN A 97 26.04 9.20 6.51
C ASN A 97 25.80 10.29 5.45
N ALA A 98 25.54 9.91 4.20
CA ALA A 98 25.20 10.84 3.14
C ALA A 98 23.88 11.58 3.44
N LEU A 99 22.85 10.87 3.91
CA LEU A 99 21.59 11.48 4.35
C LEU A 99 21.83 12.51 5.46
N LEU A 100 22.60 12.16 6.50
CA LEU A 100 22.92 13.06 7.61
C LEU A 100 23.63 14.34 7.14
N HIS A 101 24.61 14.21 6.23
CA HIS A 101 25.25 15.38 5.63
C HIS A 101 24.25 16.21 4.81
N GLY A 102 23.35 15.56 4.08
CA GLY A 102 22.27 16.20 3.34
C GLY A 102 21.32 17.02 4.21
N MET A 103 21.04 16.56 5.44
CA MET A 103 20.13 17.26 6.36
C MET A 103 20.57 18.69 6.69
N LEU A 104 21.87 19.01 6.56
CA LEU A 104 22.39 20.38 6.72
C LEU A 104 21.81 21.35 5.69
N TYR A 105 21.44 20.86 4.51
CA TYR A 105 20.85 21.65 3.43
C TYR A 105 19.31 21.65 3.46
N LEU A 106 18.70 20.82 4.31
CA LEU A 106 17.25 20.66 4.34
C LEU A 106 16.55 21.90 4.89
N ALA A 107 17.03 22.45 6.01
CA ALA A 107 16.43 23.63 6.64
C ALA A 107 16.33 24.85 5.70
N PRO A 108 17.41 25.32 5.03
CA PRO A 108 17.30 26.43 4.09
C PRO A 108 16.43 26.11 2.88
N ALA A 109 16.46 24.87 2.38
CA ALA A 109 15.59 24.44 1.28
C ALA A 109 14.11 24.48 1.68
N LEU A 110 13.75 23.99 2.87
CA LEU A 110 12.38 24.01 3.37
C LEU A 110 11.87 25.43 3.64
N LEU A 111 12.73 26.34 4.11
CA LEU A 111 12.36 27.75 4.29
C LEU A 111 11.96 28.38 2.94
N LEU A 112 12.78 28.19 1.90
CA LEU A 112 12.47 28.66 0.55
C LEU A 112 11.19 28.01 0.00
N GLY A 113 11.05 26.70 0.20
CA GLY A 113 9.86 25.95 -0.19
C GLY A 113 8.59 26.46 0.48
N TRP A 114 8.66 26.78 1.78
CA TRP A 114 7.54 27.29 2.56
C TRP A 114 7.10 28.67 2.07
N LEU A 115 8.05 29.57 1.80
CA LEU A 115 7.75 30.89 1.22
C LEU A 115 7.08 30.78 -0.15
N LEU A 116 7.62 29.92 -1.04
CA LEU A 116 7.03 29.66 -2.34
C LEU A 116 5.65 29.01 -2.22
N ALA A 117 5.46 28.07 -1.31
CA ALA A 117 4.17 27.44 -1.06
C ALA A 117 3.11 28.46 -0.61
N GLY A 118 3.48 29.43 0.22
CA GLY A 118 2.59 30.53 0.61
C GLY A 118 2.10 31.35 -0.59
N TRP A 119 3.00 31.67 -1.52
CA TRP A 119 2.64 32.38 -2.77
C TRP A 119 1.81 31.52 -3.72
N VAL A 120 2.10 30.22 -3.83
CA VAL A 120 1.27 29.26 -4.58
C VAL A 120 -0.14 29.22 -4.01
N ALA A 121 -0.28 29.17 -2.69
CA ALA A 121 -1.55 29.16 -1.97
C ALA A 121 -2.33 30.48 -2.09
N ALA A 122 -1.64 31.62 -2.26
CA ALA A 122 -2.24 32.95 -2.35
C ALA A 122 -2.90 33.26 -3.70
N LEU A 123 -2.69 32.43 -4.74
CA LEU A 123 -3.25 32.66 -6.07
C LEU A 123 -4.78 32.89 -6.09
N PRO A 124 -5.62 32.09 -5.40
CA PRO A 124 -7.07 32.30 -5.38
C PRO A 124 -7.45 33.66 -4.78
N LEU A 125 -6.76 34.09 -3.73
CA LEU A 125 -6.98 35.39 -3.09
C LEU A 125 -6.58 36.54 -4.02
N ALA A 126 -5.43 36.42 -4.69
CA ALA A 126 -4.95 37.41 -5.64
C ALA A 126 -5.90 37.56 -6.84
N VAL A 127 -6.42 36.45 -7.36
CA VAL A 127 -7.41 36.42 -8.44
C VAL A 127 -8.73 37.05 -8.00
N HIS A 128 -9.24 36.67 -6.82
CA HIS A 128 -10.50 37.19 -6.30
C HIS A 128 -10.43 38.70 -6.02
N GLY A 129 -9.33 39.16 -5.41
CA GLY A 129 -9.06 40.58 -5.13
C GLY A 129 -8.60 41.40 -6.35
N ARG A 130 -8.43 40.77 -7.52
CA ARG A 130 -7.94 41.40 -8.77
C ARG A 130 -6.59 42.12 -8.61
N HIS A 131 -5.71 41.58 -7.76
CA HIS A 131 -4.39 42.17 -7.51
C HIS A 131 -3.36 41.68 -8.54
N GLY A 132 -3.19 42.43 -9.63
CA GLY A 132 -2.36 42.02 -10.79
C GLY A 132 -0.93 41.58 -10.44
N ILE A 133 -0.21 42.34 -9.60
CA ILE A 133 1.16 41.99 -9.18
C ILE A 133 1.17 40.68 -8.38
N ALA A 134 0.24 40.49 -7.45
CA ALA A 134 0.15 39.28 -6.64
C ALA A 134 -0.18 38.05 -7.50
N ILE A 135 -1.00 38.21 -8.55
CA ILE A 135 -1.25 37.15 -9.53
C ILE A 135 0.04 36.75 -10.23
N VAL A 136 0.82 37.72 -10.73
CA VAL A 136 2.10 37.45 -11.41
C VAL A 136 3.08 36.72 -10.49
N VAL A 137 3.27 37.20 -9.26
CA VAL A 137 4.16 36.55 -8.27
C VAL A 137 3.70 35.13 -7.95
N SER A 138 2.39 34.93 -7.77
CA SER A 138 1.83 33.60 -7.48
C SER A 138 2.03 32.64 -8.66
N VAL A 139 1.84 33.09 -9.91
CA VAL A 139 2.10 32.29 -11.11
C VAL A 139 3.58 31.93 -11.23
N LEU A 140 4.50 32.86 -10.97
CA LEU A 140 5.93 32.57 -10.93
C LEU A 140 6.27 31.55 -9.84
N ALA A 141 5.62 31.61 -8.68
CA ALA A 141 5.79 30.62 -7.62
C ALA A 141 5.28 29.22 -8.03
N TRP A 142 4.17 29.14 -8.78
CA TRP A 142 3.69 27.89 -9.38
C TRP A 142 4.71 27.29 -10.35
N LEU A 143 5.30 28.12 -11.22
CA LEU A 143 6.36 27.67 -12.15
C LEU A 143 7.61 27.22 -11.39
N ALA A 144 8.04 27.97 -10.36
CA ALA A 144 9.18 27.61 -9.53
C ALA A 144 8.96 26.28 -8.78
N MET A 145 7.72 25.99 -8.34
CA MET A 145 7.35 24.72 -7.70
C MET A 145 7.53 23.49 -8.60
N VAL A 146 7.41 23.65 -9.92
CA VAL A 146 7.57 22.52 -10.87
C VAL A 146 8.97 21.91 -10.76
N VAL A 147 10.00 22.71 -10.49
CA VAL A 147 11.40 22.27 -10.42
C VAL A 147 11.62 21.23 -9.31
N PRO A 148 11.35 21.51 -8.01
CA PRO A 148 11.55 20.53 -6.95
C PRO A 148 10.63 19.32 -7.09
N VAL A 149 9.41 19.47 -7.63
CA VAL A 149 8.51 18.34 -7.92
C VAL A 149 9.11 17.43 -8.99
N TRP A 150 9.60 18.00 -10.10
CA TRP A 150 10.25 17.26 -11.16
C TRP A 150 11.55 16.58 -10.69
N LEU A 151 12.35 17.27 -9.88
CA LEU A 151 13.56 16.70 -9.28
C LEU A 151 13.22 15.56 -8.31
N ALA A 152 12.18 15.69 -7.50
CA ALA A 152 11.72 14.61 -6.62
C ALA A 152 11.29 13.38 -7.43
N VAL A 153 10.53 13.58 -8.49
CA VAL A 153 10.09 12.48 -9.38
C VAL A 153 11.27 11.83 -10.08
N SER A 154 12.17 12.59 -10.69
CA SER A 154 13.31 12.05 -11.45
C SER A 154 14.32 11.32 -10.56
N THR A 155 14.72 11.93 -9.44
CA THR A 155 15.65 11.32 -8.48
C THR A 155 15.00 10.14 -7.74
N GLY A 156 13.71 10.26 -7.40
CA GLY A 156 12.91 9.18 -6.82
C GLY A 156 12.77 8.00 -7.78
N ALA A 157 12.49 8.24 -9.06
CA ALA A 157 12.40 7.18 -10.07
C ALA A 157 13.75 6.49 -10.27
N HIS A 158 14.85 7.25 -10.28
CA HIS A 158 16.19 6.69 -10.38
C HIS A 158 16.53 5.81 -9.16
N ALA A 159 16.28 6.30 -7.94
CA ALA A 159 16.48 5.54 -6.71
C ALA A 159 15.57 4.30 -6.66
N ALA A 160 14.31 4.42 -7.06
CA ALA A 160 13.38 3.31 -7.14
C ALA A 160 13.85 2.25 -8.14
N ALA A 161 14.38 2.64 -9.30
CA ALA A 161 14.94 1.71 -10.28
C ALA A 161 16.14 0.94 -9.72
N LEU A 162 17.03 1.61 -8.98
CA LEU A 162 18.16 0.97 -8.29
C LEU A 162 17.68 0.00 -7.20
N ALA A 163 16.70 0.42 -6.39
CA ALA A 163 16.09 -0.42 -5.36
C ALA A 163 15.45 -1.67 -5.98
N TYR A 164 14.70 -1.49 -7.07
CA TYR A 164 14.01 -2.55 -7.79
C TYR A 164 14.98 -3.57 -8.40
N ARG A 165 16.09 -3.11 -8.99
CA ARG A 165 17.13 -4.01 -9.54
C ARG A 165 17.72 -4.92 -8.47
N ARG A 166 17.90 -4.41 -7.24
CA ARG A 166 18.44 -5.17 -6.11
C ARG A 166 17.42 -6.06 -5.40
N TRP A 167 16.14 -5.86 -5.66
CA TRP A 167 15.10 -6.62 -5.00
C TRP A 167 15.08 -8.07 -5.51
N PRO A 168 15.40 -9.08 -4.69
CA PRO A 168 15.51 -10.46 -5.17
C PRO A 168 14.17 -11.01 -5.69
N GLU A 169 13.06 -10.59 -5.09
CA GLU A 169 11.71 -11.03 -5.46
C GLU A 169 11.03 -10.13 -6.49
N ARG A 170 11.77 -9.28 -7.22
CA ARG A 170 11.21 -8.24 -8.10
C ARG A 170 10.11 -8.70 -9.06
N VAL A 171 10.25 -9.89 -9.65
CA VAL A 171 9.25 -10.43 -10.60
C VAL A 171 7.96 -10.79 -9.87
N LEU A 172 8.07 -11.56 -8.78
CA LEU A 172 6.91 -11.99 -8.00
C LEU A 172 6.24 -10.79 -7.33
N GLY A 173 7.02 -9.91 -6.73
CA GLY A 173 6.52 -8.69 -6.10
C GLY A 173 5.79 -7.77 -7.08
N THR A 174 6.33 -7.57 -8.28
CA THR A 174 5.64 -6.78 -9.33
C THR A 174 4.35 -7.43 -9.77
N ALA A 175 4.34 -8.75 -9.97
CA ALA A 175 3.13 -9.47 -10.36
C ALA A 175 2.04 -9.34 -9.27
N LEU A 176 2.40 -9.50 -7.99
CA LEU A 176 1.46 -9.36 -6.88
C LEU A 176 0.95 -7.93 -6.72
N THR A 177 1.84 -6.93 -6.80
CA THR A 177 1.44 -5.52 -6.74
C THR A 177 0.56 -5.13 -7.92
N GLY A 178 0.88 -5.61 -9.14
CA GLY A 178 0.06 -5.39 -10.33
C GLY A 178 -1.31 -6.06 -10.23
N LEU A 179 -1.38 -7.27 -9.68
CA LEU A 179 -2.64 -7.97 -9.45
C LEU A 179 -3.52 -7.24 -8.43
N VAL A 180 -2.94 -6.74 -7.33
CA VAL A 180 -3.66 -5.90 -6.36
C VAL A 180 -4.12 -4.60 -7.01
N LEU A 181 -3.27 -3.94 -7.81
CA LEU A 181 -3.64 -2.70 -8.51
C LEU A 181 -4.85 -2.92 -9.40
N VAL A 182 -4.83 -3.93 -10.26
CA VAL A 182 -5.95 -4.26 -11.14
C VAL A 182 -7.21 -4.57 -10.34
N SER A 183 -7.07 -5.32 -9.24
CA SER A 183 -8.20 -5.64 -8.36
C SER A 183 -8.80 -4.38 -7.73
N LEU A 184 -7.98 -3.49 -7.18
CA LEU A 184 -8.45 -2.24 -6.59
C LEU A 184 -9.01 -1.26 -7.62
N LEU A 185 -8.45 -1.21 -8.84
CA LEU A 185 -8.99 -0.39 -9.92
C LEU A 185 -10.38 -0.85 -10.35
N VAL A 186 -10.61 -2.17 -10.44
CA VAL A 186 -11.93 -2.73 -10.71
C VAL A 186 -12.86 -2.44 -9.55
N SER A 187 -12.45 -2.77 -8.32
CA SER A 187 -13.26 -2.58 -7.11
C SER A 187 -13.68 -1.12 -6.92
N PHE A 188 -12.72 -0.19 -6.85
CA PHE A 188 -13.00 1.23 -6.62
C PHE A 188 -13.57 1.95 -7.85
N GLY A 189 -13.42 1.35 -9.04
CA GLY A 189 -14.04 1.85 -10.28
C GLY A 189 -15.52 1.49 -10.41
N VAL A 190 -15.94 0.36 -9.82
CA VAL A 190 -17.34 -0.08 -9.74
C VAL A 190 -18.01 0.54 -8.51
N GLU A 191 -17.39 0.40 -7.33
CA GLU A 191 -17.89 0.91 -6.06
C GLU A 191 -16.83 1.82 -5.41
N PRO A 192 -16.88 3.13 -5.67
CA PRO A 192 -15.94 4.07 -5.07
C PRO A 192 -16.01 4.02 -3.54
N PRO A 193 -14.86 3.98 -2.85
CA PRO A 193 -14.82 3.77 -1.41
C PRO A 193 -15.35 4.99 -0.66
N VAL A 194 -15.90 4.72 0.52
CA VAL A 194 -16.32 5.75 1.49
C VAL A 194 -15.20 5.93 2.51
N LEU A 195 -14.74 7.17 2.68
CA LEU A 195 -13.75 7.51 3.70
C LEU A 195 -14.41 7.51 5.08
N TRP A 196 -14.09 6.53 5.92
CA TRP A 196 -14.80 6.30 7.19
C TRP A 196 -14.78 7.50 8.15
N PHE A 197 -13.68 8.26 8.19
CA PHE A 197 -13.53 9.41 9.09
C PHE A 197 -14.37 10.62 8.68
N THR A 198 -14.66 10.77 7.39
CA THR A 198 -15.39 11.92 6.84
C THR A 198 -16.75 11.53 6.27
N GLN A 199 -17.08 10.24 6.25
CA GLN A 199 -18.26 9.65 5.61
C GLN A 199 -18.45 10.14 4.16
N THR A 200 -17.35 10.46 3.48
CA THR A 200 -17.38 11.03 2.13
C THR A 200 -17.16 9.91 1.13
N GLN A 201 -18.14 9.70 0.25
CA GLN A 201 -17.96 8.82 -0.89
C GLN A 201 -17.06 9.51 -1.93
N LEU A 202 -16.03 8.81 -2.38
CA LEU A 202 -15.18 9.32 -3.43
C LEU A 202 -15.93 9.33 -4.77
N THR A 203 -15.63 10.30 -5.63
CA THR A 203 -16.03 10.22 -7.04
C THR A 203 -15.33 9.02 -7.70
N ARG A 204 -15.82 8.56 -8.85
CA ARG A 204 -15.14 7.48 -9.60
C ARG A 204 -13.66 7.78 -9.85
N THR A 205 -13.35 9.00 -10.31
CA THR A 205 -11.96 9.44 -10.50
C THR A 205 -11.18 9.42 -9.18
N GLY A 206 -11.79 9.90 -8.09
CA GLY A 206 -11.22 9.83 -6.75
C GLY A 206 -10.96 8.40 -6.28
N GLY A 207 -11.87 7.47 -6.57
CA GLY A 207 -11.73 6.04 -6.29
C GLY A 207 -10.57 5.42 -7.06
N LEU A 208 -10.44 5.68 -8.36
CA LEU A 208 -9.31 5.19 -9.16
C LEU A 208 -7.97 5.74 -8.65
N LEU A 209 -7.91 7.02 -8.28
CA LEU A 209 -6.73 7.62 -7.66
C LEU A 209 -6.44 7.00 -6.29
N ALA A 210 -7.47 6.71 -5.50
CA ALA A 210 -7.34 6.03 -4.21
C ALA A 210 -6.86 4.58 -4.39
N ALA A 211 -7.23 3.88 -5.47
CA ALA A 211 -6.73 2.54 -5.77
C ALA A 211 -5.22 2.55 -6.06
N VAL A 212 -4.77 3.52 -6.86
CA VAL A 212 -3.33 3.73 -7.12
C VAL A 212 -2.61 4.08 -5.81
N ALA A 213 -3.15 5.01 -5.02
CA ALA A 213 -2.57 5.40 -3.74
C ALA A 213 -2.50 4.23 -2.75
N ALA A 214 -3.58 3.49 -2.56
CA ALA A 214 -3.61 2.31 -1.68
C ALA A 214 -2.61 1.25 -2.15
N THR A 215 -2.52 1.01 -3.45
CA THR A 215 -1.52 0.08 -4.01
C THR A 215 -0.10 0.52 -3.67
N LEU A 216 0.24 1.79 -3.89
CA LEU A 216 1.60 2.29 -3.70
C LEU A 216 2.00 2.44 -2.22
N TRP A 217 1.07 2.89 -1.39
CA TRP A 217 1.35 3.29 0.00
C TRP A 217 1.03 2.23 1.04
N VAL A 218 0.12 1.31 0.74
CA VAL A 218 -0.32 0.27 1.68
C VAL A 218 0.09 -1.10 1.17
N TYR A 219 -0.46 -1.54 0.03
CA TYR A 219 -0.28 -2.91 -0.42
C TYR A 219 1.14 -3.19 -0.92
N GLY A 220 1.77 -2.28 -1.66
CA GLY A 220 3.14 -2.42 -2.14
C GLY A 220 4.13 -2.67 -0.99
N PRO A 221 4.17 -1.81 0.04
CA PRO A 221 4.99 -2.03 1.24
C PRO A 221 4.66 -3.35 1.96
N LEU A 222 3.38 -3.70 2.12
CA LEU A 222 2.98 -4.97 2.74
C LEU A 222 3.44 -6.19 1.94
N ILE A 223 3.33 -6.14 0.61
CA ILE A 223 3.82 -7.17 -0.30
C ILE A 223 5.34 -7.32 -0.17
N THR A 224 6.07 -6.21 -0.21
CA THR A 224 7.53 -6.21 -0.07
C THR A 224 7.97 -6.76 1.29
N LEU A 225 7.33 -6.32 2.39
CA LEU A 225 7.62 -6.81 3.73
C LEU A 225 7.29 -8.30 3.88
N GLY A 226 6.16 -8.74 3.34
CA GLY A 226 5.74 -10.14 3.38
C GLY A 226 6.70 -11.06 2.61
N LEU A 227 7.15 -10.64 1.42
CA LEU A 227 8.14 -11.37 0.64
C LEU A 227 9.51 -11.40 1.32
N TRP A 228 9.95 -10.27 1.89
CA TRP A 228 11.17 -10.19 2.67
C TRP A 228 11.14 -11.14 3.87
N PHE A 229 10.03 -11.15 4.61
CA PHE A 229 9.85 -12.03 5.76
C PHE A 229 9.90 -13.49 5.32
N ALA A 230 9.11 -13.86 4.30
CA ALA A 230 9.08 -15.21 3.72
C ALA A 230 10.48 -15.71 3.33
N ARG A 231 11.31 -14.85 2.73
CA ARG A 231 12.72 -15.17 2.44
C ARG A 231 13.51 -15.43 3.72
N LYS A 232 13.45 -14.53 4.71
CA LYS A 232 14.19 -14.67 5.97
C LYS A 232 13.87 -15.97 6.71
N ILE A 233 12.63 -16.44 6.63
CA ILE A 233 12.21 -17.70 7.24
C ILE A 233 12.79 -18.89 6.49
N ARG A 234 12.78 -18.86 5.15
CA ARG A 234 13.39 -19.91 4.32
C ARG A 234 14.88 -20.04 4.62
N GLU A 235 15.59 -18.92 4.67
CA GLU A 235 17.01 -18.83 5.04
C GLU A 235 17.24 -19.44 6.44
N ALA A 236 16.47 -19.01 7.44
CA ALA A 236 16.64 -19.45 8.83
C ALA A 236 16.39 -20.95 9.07
N ARG A 237 15.65 -21.62 8.18
CA ARG A 237 15.34 -23.04 8.34
C ARG A 237 16.17 -23.98 7.49
N GLY A 238 17.11 -23.46 6.70
CA GLY A 238 17.85 -24.26 5.73
C GLY A 238 16.93 -25.00 4.74
N VAL A 239 15.68 -24.51 4.58
CA VAL A 239 14.70 -25.15 3.70
C VAL A 239 15.05 -24.69 2.30
N GLU A 240 15.83 -25.51 1.60
CA GLU A 240 15.83 -25.53 0.14
C GLU A 240 14.38 -25.51 -0.31
N ALA A 241 14.07 -24.63 -1.28
CA ALA A 241 12.72 -24.44 -1.78
C ALA A 241 12.04 -25.80 -1.97
N PRO A 242 10.79 -25.98 -1.50
CA PRO A 242 10.14 -27.28 -1.56
C PRO A 242 10.22 -27.78 -3.00
N ALA A 243 10.94 -28.90 -3.19
CA ALA A 243 10.95 -29.63 -4.43
C ALA A 243 9.51 -29.78 -4.89
N ARG A 244 9.20 -29.19 -6.06
CA ARG A 244 7.89 -29.30 -6.71
C ARG A 244 7.56 -30.78 -6.82
N ARG A 245 6.74 -31.33 -5.92
CA ARG A 245 6.15 -32.65 -6.12
C ARG A 245 5.11 -32.54 -7.25
N PRO A 246 5.14 -33.42 -8.27
CA PRO A 246 4.32 -33.33 -9.47
C PRO A 246 2.82 -33.47 -9.11
N GLN A 247 1.94 -32.58 -9.57
CA GLN A 247 1.26 -32.60 -10.88
C GLN A 247 0.44 -33.87 -11.19
N LEU A 248 -0.56 -34.25 -10.36
CA LEU A 248 -1.59 -35.22 -10.84
C LEU A 248 -2.98 -35.16 -10.16
N ARG A 249 -3.37 -34.02 -9.54
CA ARG A 249 -4.73 -33.78 -9.00
C ARG A 249 -5.40 -32.51 -9.56
N ARG A 250 -5.13 -32.19 -10.83
CA ARG A 250 -5.38 -30.86 -11.43
C ARG A 250 -6.82 -30.50 -11.79
N VAL A 251 -7.80 -31.42 -11.72
CA VAL A 251 -9.19 -31.13 -12.12
C VAL A 251 -10.18 -31.19 -10.95
N ALA A 252 -9.92 -31.98 -9.89
CA ALA A 252 -10.80 -32.02 -8.71
C ALA A 252 -10.59 -30.85 -7.73
N TRP A 253 -9.48 -30.10 -7.87
CA TRP A 253 -9.13 -29.02 -6.94
C TRP A 253 -9.99 -27.75 -7.07
N PRO A 254 -10.33 -27.24 -8.28
CA PRO A 254 -11.17 -26.06 -8.39
C PRO A 254 -12.60 -26.39 -7.99
N ALA A 255 -13.09 -27.58 -8.39
CA ALA A 255 -14.43 -28.04 -8.05
C ALA A 255 -14.66 -28.11 -6.53
N PHE A 256 -13.70 -28.63 -5.75
CA PHE A 256 -13.82 -28.64 -4.30
C PHE A 256 -13.82 -27.23 -3.70
N ALA A 257 -12.95 -26.34 -4.17
CA ALA A 257 -12.90 -24.95 -3.69
C ALA A 257 -14.21 -24.21 -4.01
N VAL A 258 -14.71 -24.35 -5.24
CA VAL A 258 -15.98 -23.79 -5.68
C VAL A 258 -17.13 -24.35 -4.83
N LEU A 259 -17.20 -25.67 -4.63
CA LEU A 259 -18.22 -26.29 -3.79
C LEU A 259 -18.17 -25.76 -2.36
N ALA A 260 -16.97 -25.63 -1.77
CA ALA A 260 -16.80 -25.07 -0.44
C ALA A 260 -17.32 -23.62 -0.36
N GLY A 261 -17.08 -22.81 -1.39
CA GLY A 261 -17.64 -21.46 -1.51
C GLY A 261 -19.17 -21.46 -1.61
N VAL A 262 -19.74 -22.29 -2.48
CA VAL A 262 -21.20 -22.42 -2.63
C VAL A 262 -21.86 -22.87 -1.33
N LEU A 263 -21.26 -23.82 -0.60
CA LEU A 263 -21.78 -24.27 0.69
C LEU A 263 -21.78 -23.16 1.73
N VAL A 264 -20.72 -22.34 1.78
CA VAL A 264 -20.68 -21.14 2.63
C VAL A 264 -21.84 -20.21 2.31
N THR A 265 -22.12 -19.98 1.02
CA THR A 265 -23.22 -19.12 0.59
C THR A 265 -24.56 -19.63 1.06
N LEU A 266 -24.84 -20.92 0.91
CA LEU A 266 -26.12 -21.51 1.33
C LEU A 266 -26.42 -21.26 2.82
N ILE A 267 -25.39 -21.20 3.67
CA ILE A 267 -25.53 -20.86 5.09
C ILE A 267 -25.81 -19.35 5.28
N ALA A 268 -25.31 -18.49 4.38
CA ALA A 268 -25.45 -17.04 4.43
C ALA A 268 -26.75 -16.49 3.78
N VAL A 269 -27.41 -17.25 2.89
CA VAL A 269 -28.65 -16.85 2.20
C VAL A 269 -29.73 -16.24 3.11
N PRO A 270 -30.01 -16.78 4.32
CA PRO A 270 -31.05 -16.23 5.20
C PRO A 270 -30.84 -14.77 5.61
N PHE A 271 -29.58 -14.29 5.62
CA PHE A 271 -29.26 -12.91 5.96
C PHE A 271 -29.54 -11.91 4.83
N TYR A 272 -29.76 -12.39 3.60
CA TYR A 272 -30.01 -11.55 2.43
C TYR A 272 -31.50 -11.45 2.10
N HIS A 273 -32.22 -12.59 2.07
CA HIS A 273 -33.65 -12.61 1.75
C HIS A 273 -34.56 -12.14 2.90
N GLY A 274 -34.08 -12.19 4.16
CA GLY A 274 -34.94 -11.96 5.33
C GLY A 274 -34.68 -10.69 6.13
N ALA A 275 -33.52 -10.03 6.00
CA ALA A 275 -33.05 -9.08 7.02
C ALA A 275 -32.73 -7.66 6.54
N THR A 276 -32.40 -7.45 5.27
CA THR A 276 -31.83 -6.14 4.85
C THR A 276 -32.69 -5.38 3.85
N GLY A 277 -33.48 -6.05 3.00
CA GLY A 277 -34.27 -5.38 1.94
C GLY A 277 -33.43 -4.50 1.02
N LEU A 278 -32.11 -4.70 1.01
CA LEU A 278 -31.15 -3.91 0.24
C LEU A 278 -31.05 -4.50 -1.16
N PRO A 279 -31.00 -3.65 -2.20
CA PRO A 279 -30.83 -4.14 -3.55
C PRO A 279 -29.51 -4.90 -3.69
N SER A 280 -29.54 -6.00 -4.43
CA SER A 280 -28.35 -6.84 -4.64
C SER A 280 -27.27 -6.08 -5.42
N ASP A 281 -26.01 -6.52 -5.32
CA ASP A 281 -24.92 -5.91 -6.11
C ASP A 281 -25.19 -5.99 -7.62
N ALA A 282 -25.90 -7.04 -8.08
CA ALA A 282 -26.32 -7.17 -9.47
C ALA A 282 -27.38 -6.13 -9.86
N GLU A 283 -28.33 -5.82 -8.97
CA GLU A 283 -29.32 -4.75 -9.18
C GLU A 283 -28.67 -3.37 -9.15
N ARG A 284 -27.68 -3.16 -8.27
CA ARG A 284 -26.98 -1.88 -8.11
C ARG A 284 -26.03 -1.55 -9.25
N PHE A 285 -25.24 -2.52 -9.70
CA PHE A 285 -24.11 -2.28 -10.60
C PHE A 285 -24.23 -3.00 -11.96
N GLY A 286 -25.23 -3.86 -12.12
CA GLY A 286 -25.35 -4.79 -13.23
C GLY A 286 -24.57 -6.09 -12.99
N PHE A 287 -25.09 -7.19 -13.50
CA PHE A 287 -24.58 -8.54 -13.26
C PHE A 287 -23.07 -8.71 -13.54
N VAL A 288 -22.59 -8.21 -14.68
CA VAL A 288 -21.17 -8.31 -15.06
C VAL A 288 -20.28 -7.51 -14.11
N SER A 289 -20.66 -6.29 -13.77
CA SER A 289 -19.91 -5.43 -12.85
C SER A 289 -19.88 -6.04 -11.44
N ALA A 290 -20.99 -6.61 -10.99
CA ALA A 290 -21.09 -7.28 -9.69
C ALA A 290 -20.15 -8.50 -9.63
N LEU A 291 -20.11 -9.33 -10.68
CA LEU A 291 -19.17 -10.46 -10.76
C LEU A 291 -17.71 -10.02 -10.76
N LEU A 292 -17.38 -8.94 -11.48
CA LEU A 292 -16.03 -8.37 -11.48
C LEU A 292 -15.65 -7.82 -10.11
N LEU A 293 -16.57 -7.13 -9.43
CA LEU A 293 -16.37 -6.58 -8.09
C LEU A 293 -16.06 -7.69 -7.08
N VAL A 294 -16.87 -8.76 -7.04
CA VAL A 294 -16.62 -9.86 -6.09
C VAL A 294 -15.34 -10.63 -6.39
N ALA A 295 -14.98 -10.77 -7.67
CA ALA A 295 -13.71 -11.39 -8.06
C ALA A 295 -12.51 -10.54 -7.62
N ALA A 296 -12.58 -9.22 -7.86
CA ALA A 296 -11.55 -8.28 -7.49
C ALA A 296 -11.34 -8.21 -5.96
N ASN A 297 -12.43 -8.11 -5.20
CA ASN A 297 -12.38 -8.08 -3.74
C ASN A 297 -11.79 -9.39 -3.18
N ALA A 298 -12.25 -10.54 -3.68
CA ALA A 298 -11.69 -11.83 -3.28
C ALA A 298 -10.18 -11.93 -3.55
N VAL A 299 -9.71 -11.48 -4.72
CA VAL A 299 -8.26 -11.50 -5.02
C VAL A 299 -7.49 -10.59 -4.05
N ALA A 300 -7.97 -9.36 -3.80
CA ALA A 300 -7.31 -8.42 -2.91
C ALA A 300 -7.24 -8.95 -1.47
N ASP A 301 -8.35 -9.48 -0.95
CA ASP A 301 -8.46 -10.01 0.42
C ASP A 301 -7.61 -11.26 0.61
N GLU A 302 -7.61 -12.18 -0.36
CA GLU A 302 -6.84 -13.41 -0.27
C GLU A 302 -5.33 -13.14 -0.36
N LEU A 303 -4.92 -12.16 -1.16
CA LEU A 303 -3.53 -11.71 -1.18
C LEU A 303 -3.15 -11.07 0.16
N LEU A 304 -3.94 -10.14 0.66
CA LEU A 304 -3.62 -9.43 1.89
C LEU A 304 -3.59 -10.38 3.10
N VAL A 305 -4.69 -11.08 3.32
CA VAL A 305 -4.91 -11.83 4.55
C VAL A 305 -4.27 -13.22 4.47
N ARG A 306 -4.40 -13.96 3.36
CA ARG A 306 -3.94 -15.35 3.29
C ARG A 306 -2.48 -15.43 2.86
N LEU A 307 -2.08 -14.70 1.82
CA LEU A 307 -0.67 -14.72 1.41
C LEU A 307 0.24 -14.01 2.42
N PHE A 308 -0.13 -12.82 2.90
CA PHE A 308 0.76 -12.03 3.77
C PHE A 308 0.52 -12.24 5.26
N VAL A 309 -0.68 -11.95 5.77
CA VAL A 309 -0.95 -12.04 7.22
C VAL A 309 -0.78 -13.47 7.73
N MET A 310 -1.46 -14.43 7.10
CA MET A 310 -1.36 -15.84 7.48
C MET A 310 0.04 -16.39 7.22
N GLY A 311 0.68 -16.04 6.11
CA GLY A 311 2.06 -16.45 5.81
C GLY A 311 3.06 -15.98 6.87
N ALA A 312 2.95 -14.72 7.30
CA ALA A 312 3.77 -14.15 8.37
C ALA A 312 3.47 -14.80 9.73
N ALA A 313 2.19 -14.93 10.08
CA ALA A 313 1.77 -15.57 11.32
C ALA A 313 2.24 -17.03 11.41
N PHE A 314 2.10 -17.81 10.32
CA PHE A 314 2.55 -19.20 10.24
C PHE A 314 4.05 -19.31 10.51
N ALA A 315 4.81 -18.42 9.92
CA ALA A 315 6.23 -18.48 10.05
C ALA A 315 6.76 -17.99 11.40
N LEU A 316 6.11 -17.00 12.00
CA LEU A 316 6.34 -16.62 13.39
C LEU A 316 5.97 -17.77 14.33
N ALA A 317 4.80 -18.39 14.15
CA ALA A 317 4.34 -19.51 14.96
C ALA A 317 5.34 -20.68 14.95
N LEU A 318 5.92 -20.99 13.80
CA LEU A 318 6.94 -22.02 13.67
C LEU A 318 8.29 -21.68 14.31
N ARG A 319 8.56 -20.41 14.68
CA ARG A 319 9.71 -20.10 15.55
C ARG A 319 9.50 -20.67 16.95
N PHE A 320 8.25 -20.67 17.42
CA PHE A 320 7.86 -21.18 18.74
C PHE A 320 7.44 -22.66 18.71
N LEU A 321 6.98 -23.15 17.55
CA LEU A 321 6.48 -24.50 17.33
C LEU A 321 7.21 -25.22 16.18
N PRO A 322 8.55 -25.37 16.24
CA PRO A 322 9.36 -25.83 15.09
C PRO A 322 8.97 -27.23 14.60
N ASN A 323 8.60 -28.12 15.52
CA ASN A 323 8.25 -29.51 15.21
C ASN A 323 6.75 -29.73 14.95
N ASN A 324 5.92 -28.68 15.07
CA ASN A 324 4.47 -28.82 15.07
C ASN A 324 3.79 -27.92 14.02
N ARG A 325 4.00 -28.29 12.74
CA ARG A 325 3.50 -27.51 11.59
C ARG A 325 1.97 -27.40 11.57
N THR A 326 1.25 -28.40 12.07
CA THR A 326 -0.22 -28.39 12.11
C THR A 326 -0.74 -27.33 13.08
N TRP A 327 -0.19 -27.27 14.29
CA TRP A 327 -0.56 -26.24 15.27
C TRP A 327 -0.11 -24.84 14.86
N ALA A 328 1.06 -24.72 14.23
CA ALA A 328 1.48 -23.44 13.67
C ALA A 328 0.54 -22.95 12.56
N ALA A 329 0.03 -23.85 11.71
CA ALA A 329 -0.97 -23.51 10.71
C ALA A 329 -2.30 -23.12 11.34
N ALA A 330 -2.77 -23.84 12.36
CA ALA A 330 -4.00 -23.51 13.08
C ALA A 330 -3.91 -22.11 13.72
N LEU A 331 -2.79 -21.79 14.38
CA LEU A 331 -2.55 -20.46 14.95
C LEU A 331 -2.53 -19.37 13.87
N ALA A 332 -1.90 -19.64 12.73
CA ALA A 332 -1.86 -18.71 11.61
C ALA A 332 -3.26 -18.43 11.02
N ILE A 333 -4.09 -19.47 10.89
CA ILE A 333 -5.48 -19.33 10.46
C ILE A 333 -6.23 -18.48 11.48
N ALA A 334 -6.11 -18.77 12.77
CA ALA A 334 -6.77 -18.00 13.82
C ALA A 334 -6.39 -16.51 13.77
N VAL A 335 -5.09 -16.20 13.66
CA VAL A 335 -4.60 -14.81 13.54
C VAL A 335 -5.17 -14.14 12.29
N ALA A 336 -5.12 -14.82 11.14
CA ALA A 336 -5.63 -14.28 9.88
C ALA A 336 -7.15 -14.03 9.94
N THR A 337 -7.92 -14.94 10.55
CA THR A 337 -9.36 -14.77 10.78
C THR A 337 -9.64 -13.55 11.66
N VAL A 338 -8.91 -13.35 12.76
CA VAL A 338 -9.09 -12.18 13.63
C VAL A 338 -8.77 -10.89 12.86
N VAL A 339 -7.69 -10.87 12.09
CA VAL A 339 -7.34 -9.70 11.27
C VAL A 339 -8.41 -9.42 10.20
N ASP A 340 -8.92 -10.45 9.52
CA ASP A 340 -9.99 -10.33 8.52
C ASP A 340 -11.25 -9.72 9.14
N LEU A 341 -11.64 -10.19 10.33
CA LEU A 341 -12.77 -9.66 11.09
C LEU A 341 -12.55 -8.20 11.48
N VAL A 342 -11.36 -7.82 11.95
CA VAL A 342 -11.05 -6.43 12.33
C VAL A 342 -11.09 -5.49 11.11
N LEU A 343 -10.56 -5.92 9.96
CA LEU A 343 -10.57 -5.13 8.73
C LEU A 343 -11.98 -4.82 8.24
N HIS A 344 -12.90 -5.76 8.43
CA HIS A 344 -14.28 -5.65 7.99
C HIS A 344 -15.25 -5.18 9.10
N ALA A 345 -14.85 -5.16 10.37
CA ALA A 345 -15.71 -4.74 11.47
C ALA A 345 -16.37 -3.35 11.26
N PRO A 346 -15.69 -2.34 10.67
CA PRO A 346 -16.29 -1.03 10.43
C PRO A 346 -17.46 -1.03 9.43
N SER A 347 -17.59 -2.05 8.58
CA SER A 347 -18.72 -2.12 7.64
C SER A 347 -19.99 -2.71 8.26
N VAL A 348 -19.85 -3.47 9.37
CA VAL A 348 -20.96 -4.19 10.00
C VAL A 348 -22.10 -3.26 10.47
N PRO A 349 -21.84 -2.11 11.11
CA PRO A 349 -22.92 -1.19 11.50
C PRO A 349 -23.71 -0.64 10.31
N GLY A 350 -23.07 -0.50 9.13
CA GLY A 350 -23.71 0.00 7.91
C GLY A 350 -24.73 -0.96 7.28
N LEU A 351 -24.81 -2.20 7.77
CA LEU A 351 -25.74 -3.21 7.25
C LEU A 351 -27.17 -3.09 7.78
N GLY A 352 -27.41 -2.26 8.80
CA GLY A 352 -28.76 -2.01 9.33
C GLY A 352 -29.43 -3.23 9.99
N LEU A 353 -28.65 -4.18 10.51
CA LEU A 353 -29.20 -5.41 11.10
C LEU A 353 -30.05 -5.12 12.35
N PRO A 354 -31.19 -5.81 12.55
CA PRO A 354 -32.23 -5.43 13.51
C PRO A 354 -31.86 -5.62 15.01
N GLY A 355 -30.68 -6.15 15.32
CA GLY A 355 -30.21 -6.30 16.69
C GLY A 355 -28.89 -7.05 16.83
N ALA A 356 -28.29 -6.99 18.03
CA ALA A 356 -26.97 -7.54 18.32
C ALA A 356 -26.85 -9.05 18.01
N THR A 357 -27.89 -9.83 18.27
CA THR A 357 -27.90 -11.28 17.97
C THR A 357 -27.77 -11.54 16.47
N MET A 358 -28.50 -10.78 15.63
CA MET A 358 -28.40 -10.90 14.18
C MET A 358 -27.04 -10.42 13.66
N THR A 359 -26.48 -9.37 14.28
CA THR A 359 -25.11 -8.92 14.00
C THR A 359 -24.08 -9.99 14.28
N VAL A 360 -24.13 -10.62 15.47
CA VAL A 360 -23.20 -11.70 15.84
C VAL A 360 -23.36 -12.90 14.91
N ALA A 361 -24.60 -13.29 14.59
CA ALA A 361 -24.87 -14.38 13.67
C ALA A 361 -24.35 -14.08 12.25
N TYR A 362 -24.54 -12.85 11.75
CA TYR A 362 -24.00 -12.40 10.47
C TYR A 362 -22.47 -12.45 10.46
N VAL A 363 -21.81 -11.89 11.49
CA VAL A 363 -20.34 -11.90 11.60
C VAL A 363 -19.81 -13.34 11.65
N ALA A 364 -20.46 -14.23 12.42
CA ALA A 364 -20.06 -15.62 12.49
C ALA A 364 -20.18 -16.33 11.13
N VAL A 365 -21.34 -16.22 10.48
CA VAL A 365 -21.68 -16.97 9.26
C VAL A 365 -21.01 -16.39 8.02
N ARG A 366 -21.04 -15.06 7.84
CA ARG A 366 -20.56 -14.40 6.63
C ARG A 366 -19.07 -14.08 6.69
N MET A 367 -18.48 -13.98 7.88
CA MET A 367 -17.11 -13.50 8.04
C MET A 367 -16.20 -14.54 8.68
N ALA A 368 -16.53 -15.03 9.88
CA ALA A 368 -15.63 -15.92 10.62
C ALA A 368 -15.51 -17.32 9.99
N ILE A 369 -16.64 -17.99 9.70
CA ILE A 369 -16.64 -19.34 9.08
C ILE A 369 -15.91 -19.33 7.73
N PRO A 370 -16.19 -18.40 6.80
CA PRO A 370 -15.49 -18.34 5.52
C PRO A 370 -14.01 -18.04 5.70
N ALA A 371 -13.65 -17.13 6.62
CA ALA A 371 -12.24 -16.82 6.89
C ALA A 371 -11.44 -18.05 7.35
N VAL A 372 -12.00 -18.86 8.27
CA VAL A 372 -11.37 -20.11 8.72
C VAL A 372 -11.28 -21.12 7.58
N LEU A 373 -12.35 -21.29 6.81
CA LEU A 373 -12.41 -22.24 5.68
C LEU A 373 -11.40 -21.88 4.59
N PHE A 374 -11.35 -20.61 4.18
CA PHE A 374 -10.41 -20.13 3.15
C PHE A 374 -8.97 -20.21 3.66
N GLY A 375 -8.71 -19.91 4.94
CA GLY A 375 -7.40 -20.13 5.57
C GLY A 375 -6.98 -21.60 5.55
N TYR A 376 -7.90 -22.53 5.84
CA TYR A 376 -7.65 -23.96 5.73
C TYR A 376 -7.36 -24.40 4.29
N LEU A 377 -8.14 -23.91 3.32
CA LEU A 377 -7.92 -24.17 1.89
C LEU A 377 -6.57 -23.62 1.41
N TYR A 378 -6.20 -22.41 1.84
CA TYR A 378 -4.89 -21.83 1.57
C TYR A 378 -3.77 -22.72 2.11
N TRP A 379 -3.88 -23.17 3.37
CA TRP A 379 -2.87 -24.05 3.98
C TRP A 379 -2.73 -25.38 3.24
N ARG A 380 -3.85 -26.03 2.89
CA ARG A 380 -3.83 -27.38 2.29
C ARG A 380 -3.60 -27.38 0.79
N ARG A 381 -4.03 -26.34 0.07
CA ARG A 381 -4.13 -26.33 -1.40
C ARG A 381 -3.61 -25.05 -2.06
N GLY A 382 -3.18 -24.06 -1.28
CA GLY A 382 -2.57 -22.83 -1.77
C GLY A 382 -3.56 -21.73 -2.15
N LEU A 383 -3.00 -20.57 -2.53
CA LEU A 383 -3.72 -19.32 -2.77
C LEU A 383 -4.85 -19.45 -3.79
N GLY A 384 -4.62 -20.14 -4.91
CA GLY A 384 -5.64 -20.29 -5.95
C GLY A 384 -6.92 -20.98 -5.45
N SER A 385 -6.82 -21.89 -4.48
CA SER A 385 -8.00 -22.55 -3.90
C SER A 385 -8.78 -21.63 -2.97
N ALA A 386 -8.08 -20.79 -2.20
CA ALA A 386 -8.72 -19.84 -1.32
C ALA A 386 -9.44 -18.74 -2.14
N VAL A 387 -8.77 -18.21 -3.17
CA VAL A 387 -9.38 -17.27 -4.14
C VAL A 387 -10.59 -17.90 -4.81
N ALA A 388 -10.47 -19.11 -5.38
CA ALA A 388 -11.59 -19.75 -6.05
C ALA A 388 -12.80 -19.98 -5.13
N ALA A 389 -12.57 -20.37 -3.88
CA ALA A 389 -13.64 -20.54 -2.90
C ALA A 389 -14.29 -19.21 -2.51
N HIS A 390 -13.51 -18.16 -2.31
CA HIS A 390 -14.00 -16.83 -1.97
C HIS A 390 -14.81 -16.22 -3.13
N VAL A 391 -14.29 -16.29 -4.36
CA VAL A 391 -15.03 -15.89 -5.56
C VAL A 391 -16.34 -16.67 -5.69
N ALA A 392 -16.30 -18.00 -5.53
CA ALA A 392 -17.49 -18.83 -5.63
C ALA A 392 -18.52 -18.51 -4.55
N ALA A 393 -18.10 -18.21 -3.32
CA ALA A 393 -19.01 -17.80 -2.25
C ALA A 393 -19.76 -16.51 -2.65
N ASN A 394 -19.03 -15.45 -2.99
CA ASN A 394 -19.67 -14.19 -3.31
C ASN A 394 -20.45 -14.23 -4.64
N ALA A 395 -19.97 -14.94 -5.66
CA ALA A 395 -20.67 -15.05 -6.94
C ALA A 395 -21.95 -15.90 -6.86
N SER A 396 -21.94 -17.00 -6.09
CA SER A 396 -23.16 -17.79 -5.87
C SER A 396 -24.20 -17.01 -5.08
N LEU A 397 -23.77 -16.11 -4.19
CA LEU A 397 -24.69 -15.24 -3.48
C LEU A 397 -25.39 -14.27 -4.43
N ILE A 398 -24.64 -13.65 -5.36
CA ILE A 398 -25.22 -12.82 -6.41
C ILE A 398 -26.27 -13.62 -7.21
N LEU A 399 -25.95 -14.86 -7.60
CA LEU A 399 -26.86 -15.70 -8.39
C LEU A 399 -28.12 -16.16 -7.65
N LEU A 400 -28.09 -16.20 -6.31
CA LEU A 400 -29.22 -16.66 -5.49
C LEU A 400 -30.12 -15.51 -5.00
N VAL A 401 -29.65 -14.26 -5.14
CA VAL A 401 -30.34 -13.05 -4.64
C VAL A 401 -30.69 -12.08 -5.76
N ALA A 402 -30.02 -12.16 -6.93
CA ALA A 402 -30.48 -11.55 -8.18
C ALA A 402 -31.66 -12.33 -8.76
#